data_AF-A0A1C6RWW2-F1
#
_entry.id   AF-A0A1C6RWW2-F1
#
_cell.length_a   1.000
_cell.length_b   1.000
_cell.length_c   1.000
_cell.angle_alpha   90.00
_cell.angle_beta   90.00
_cell.angle_gamma   90.00
#
_symmetry.space_group_name_H-M   'P 1'
#
loop_
_entity.id
_entity.type
_entity.pdbx_description
1 polymer ?
#
loop_
_entity_poly.entity_id
_entity_poly.type
_entity_poly.pdbx_seq_one_letter_code
_entity_poly.pdbx_strand_id
1 'polypeptide(L)'
;MREVSGDFEIHITANAYDAERLSAFAAQRGLKFVHIVLDRGAYASQPMLTLTGRGTLTEQHTTVQRWQRELGEACIHPCRSKIEAAPWCVGVPQSDEESAVEPAGRYFEHHVKLLLPSPRVVDRVALAELVEAYGARLSRNARRERADGAQERFVTQRCHGVGLATARRRLDELVRALRAAGHDIITVEQEYVVFDSAVHHDQGWLDSSAAKANIGTRDHEHRRRPAAAGSRGYPPTYQALPDSPIVRQWAAFDPALKQYGNAYRAGEPDFLVAATGRRWRHARRAVMNRVLAAVGATTWGQHLVLRGSVTMLAWVGDAAREPGDLDFVVTPHTVSSDSADARMLLDDVKTAIRAIPDAGLLPDRISESAIWTYERADGRRLVVPFTAPDAPDGHVQIDIVFGEQLPLPPELLVLPYVDGLVRAAPASLSLAWKLLWLATDMYPQGKDLYDAVLLAEHTTVDRALVRGLMRPELGAEADGFTAETVLSWQVDWTNFADEYPAVTGTAEQWTRRLALALDRAWT
;
A
#
# COMPACT_ATOMS: atom_id res chain seq x y z
N MET A 1 30.30 1.31 -34.62
CA MET A 1 29.90 1.94 -33.34
C MET A 1 31.19 2.27 -32.59
N ARG A 2 31.34 3.46 -32.01
CA ARG A 2 32.58 3.83 -31.31
C ARG A 2 32.59 3.11 -29.96
N GLU A 3 33.70 2.47 -29.61
CA GLU A 3 33.88 1.95 -28.25
C GLU A 3 33.94 3.12 -27.28
N VAL A 4 33.17 3.05 -26.18
CA VAL A 4 33.21 4.10 -25.15
C VAL A 4 34.47 3.91 -24.31
N SER A 5 35.21 5.01 -24.11
CA SER A 5 36.44 4.99 -23.31
C SER A 5 36.65 6.30 -22.54
N GLY A 6 37.32 6.21 -21.40
CA GLY A 6 37.57 7.31 -20.49
C GLY A 6 37.44 6.89 -19.02
N ASP A 7 36.86 7.76 -18.21
CA ASP A 7 36.54 7.53 -16.80
C ASP A 7 35.18 6.86 -16.64
N PHE A 8 35.09 5.87 -15.74
CA PHE A 8 33.86 5.15 -15.42
C PHE A 8 33.62 5.05 -13.91
N GLU A 9 32.35 5.02 -13.53
CA GLU A 9 31.87 4.50 -12.24
C GLU A 9 31.11 3.19 -12.52
N ILE A 10 31.31 2.19 -11.67
CA ILE A 10 30.68 0.87 -11.77
C ILE A 10 29.91 0.63 -10.47
N HIS A 11 28.64 0.30 -10.60
CA HIS A 11 27.80 -0.10 -9.48
C HIS A 11 27.36 -1.56 -9.62
N ILE A 12 27.68 -2.38 -8.62
CA ILE A 12 27.19 -3.76 -8.52
C ILE A 12 26.20 -3.81 -7.37
N THR A 13 24.92 -3.93 -7.70
CA THR A 13 23.81 -4.02 -6.74
C THR A 13 23.65 -5.47 -6.30
N ALA A 14 23.54 -5.70 -4.99
CA ALA A 14 23.18 -6.99 -4.42
C ALA A 14 21.70 -7.03 -4.03
N ASN A 15 21.18 -8.23 -3.80
CA ASN A 15 19.84 -8.38 -3.25
C ASN A 15 19.70 -7.66 -1.89
N ALA A 16 18.51 -7.15 -1.60
CA ALA A 16 18.24 -6.35 -0.40
C ALA A 16 18.63 -7.06 0.92
N TYR A 17 18.42 -8.37 0.99
CA TYR A 17 18.76 -9.18 2.18
C TYR A 17 20.28 -9.32 2.42
N ASP A 18 21.11 -9.01 1.43
CA ASP A 18 22.58 -9.03 1.54
C ASP A 18 23.17 -7.66 1.90
N ALA A 19 22.35 -6.63 2.17
CA ALA A 19 22.81 -5.25 2.39
C ALA A 19 23.89 -5.14 3.49
N GLU A 20 23.67 -5.76 4.65
CA GLU A 20 24.63 -5.73 5.76
C GLU A 20 25.93 -6.47 5.42
N ARG A 21 25.83 -7.63 4.77
CA ARG A 21 26.99 -8.42 4.33
C ARG A 21 27.81 -7.65 3.31
N LEU A 22 27.15 -7.01 2.34
CA LEU A 22 27.81 -6.19 1.34
C LEU A 22 28.50 -4.97 1.96
N SER A 23 27.86 -4.32 2.93
CA SER A 23 28.46 -3.21 3.68
C SER A 23 29.72 -3.65 4.42
N ALA A 24 29.67 -4.79 5.13
CA ALA A 24 30.82 -5.35 5.83
C ALA A 24 31.95 -5.75 4.86
N PHE A 25 31.61 -6.39 3.74
CA PHE A 25 32.55 -6.76 2.69
C PHE A 25 33.25 -5.54 2.11
N ALA A 26 32.50 -4.49 1.78
CA ALA A 26 33.04 -3.24 1.24
C ALA A 26 34.00 -2.59 2.24
N ALA A 27 33.62 -2.51 3.52
CA ALA A 27 34.46 -1.94 4.57
C ALA A 27 35.80 -2.70 4.74
N GLN A 28 35.77 -4.04 4.75
CA GLN A 28 36.98 -4.87 4.86
C GLN A 28 37.94 -4.70 3.68
N ARG A 29 37.41 -4.35 2.50
CA ARG A 29 38.18 -4.19 1.25
C ARG A 29 38.50 -2.73 0.93
N GLY A 30 38.06 -1.78 1.76
CA GLY A 30 38.25 -0.35 1.50
C GLY A 30 37.46 0.17 0.29
N LEU A 31 36.32 -0.46 -0.04
CA LEU A 31 35.49 -0.11 -1.18
C LEU A 31 34.32 0.78 -0.76
N LYS A 32 33.83 1.58 -1.72
CA LYS A 32 32.67 2.45 -1.50
C LYS A 32 31.39 1.62 -1.50
N PHE A 33 30.68 1.62 -0.38
CA PHE A 33 29.31 1.10 -0.27
C PHE A 33 28.32 2.26 -0.37
N VAL A 34 27.26 2.07 -1.15
CA VAL A 34 26.14 3.01 -1.25
C VAL A 34 24.86 2.20 -1.14
N HIS A 35 23.95 2.61 -0.26
CA HIS A 35 22.61 2.03 -0.19
C HIS A 35 21.60 3.11 -0.54
N ILE A 36 20.93 2.95 -1.67
CA ILE A 36 19.81 3.82 -2.06
C ILE A 36 18.54 3.02 -1.89
N VAL A 37 17.55 3.63 -1.24
CA VAL A 37 16.18 3.13 -1.21
C VAL A 37 15.35 4.08 -2.06
N LEU A 38 14.84 3.56 -3.17
CA LEU A 38 13.91 4.28 -4.04
C LEU A 38 12.63 4.59 -3.26
N ASP A 39 11.95 5.68 -3.62
CA ASP A 39 10.67 6.03 -3.03
C ASP A 39 9.58 4.99 -3.32
N ARG A 40 9.66 4.29 -4.45
CA ARG A 40 8.78 3.18 -4.83
C ARG A 40 9.44 2.22 -5.84
N GLY A 41 8.66 1.23 -6.29
CA GLY A 41 9.07 0.24 -7.28
C GLY A 41 9.26 -1.15 -6.67
N ALA A 42 9.30 -2.17 -7.53
CA ALA A 42 9.43 -3.56 -7.10
C ALA A 42 10.80 -3.87 -6.47
N TYR A 43 11.84 -3.14 -6.87
CA TYR A 43 13.23 -3.31 -6.42
C TYR A 43 13.75 -2.03 -5.76
N ALA A 44 13.02 -1.58 -4.73
CA ALA A 44 13.28 -0.28 -4.11
C ALA A 44 14.61 -0.23 -3.33
N SER A 45 15.00 -1.30 -2.64
CA SER A 45 16.25 -1.35 -1.86
C SER A 45 17.43 -1.77 -2.74
N GLN A 46 18.39 -0.88 -2.93
CA GLN A 46 19.55 -1.07 -3.81
C GLN A 46 20.86 -0.88 -3.02
N PRO A 47 21.34 -1.91 -2.30
CA PRO A 47 22.66 -1.92 -1.72
C PRO A 47 23.71 -2.19 -2.82
N MET A 48 24.66 -1.28 -2.98
CA MET A 48 25.58 -1.25 -4.11
C MET A 48 27.03 -1.16 -3.65
N LEU A 49 27.88 -1.98 -4.27
CA LEU A 49 29.31 -1.78 -4.32
C LEU A 49 29.64 -0.81 -5.44
N THR A 50 30.45 0.19 -5.16
CA THR A 50 30.83 1.22 -6.12
C THR A 50 32.33 1.22 -6.37
N LEU A 51 32.71 1.24 -7.64
CA LEU A 51 34.09 1.15 -8.10
C LEU A 51 34.36 2.24 -9.13
N THR A 52 35.57 2.78 -9.14
CA THR A 52 36.03 3.69 -10.20
C THR A 52 36.91 2.92 -11.19
N GLY A 53 36.74 3.20 -12.48
CA GLY A 53 37.49 2.57 -13.57
C GLY A 53 37.99 3.59 -14.59
N ARG A 54 39.01 3.21 -15.36
CA ARG A 54 39.50 3.93 -16.53
C ARG A 54 39.80 2.96 -17.65
N GLY A 55 39.74 3.41 -18.89
CA GLY A 55 40.09 2.61 -20.06
C GLY A 55 38.90 2.44 -21.00
N THR A 56 38.65 1.23 -21.47
CA THR A 56 37.53 0.92 -22.37
C THR A 56 36.35 0.25 -21.66
N LEU A 57 35.17 0.31 -22.28
CA LEU A 57 33.98 -0.42 -21.80
C LEU A 57 34.24 -1.93 -21.66
N THR A 58 35.02 -2.53 -22.57
CA THR A 58 35.38 -3.95 -22.52
C THR A 58 36.18 -4.30 -21.25
N GLU A 59 37.12 -3.44 -20.86
CA GLU A 59 37.89 -3.59 -19.62
C GLU A 59 37.00 -3.43 -18.38
N GLN A 60 36.02 -2.52 -18.43
CA GLN A 60 35.05 -2.35 -17.35
C GLN A 60 34.16 -3.58 -17.18
N HIS A 61 33.72 -4.21 -18.27
CA HIS A 61 33.00 -5.49 -18.20
C HIS A 61 33.82 -6.59 -17.52
N THR A 62 35.12 -6.65 -17.82
CA THR A 62 36.03 -7.62 -17.17
C THR A 62 36.14 -7.33 -15.67
N THR A 63 36.19 -6.05 -15.29
CA THR A 63 36.17 -5.62 -13.89
C THR A 63 34.88 -6.04 -13.18
N VAL A 64 33.72 -5.83 -13.81
CA VAL A 64 32.41 -6.28 -13.28
C VAL A 64 32.42 -7.78 -13.03
N GLN A 65 32.83 -8.58 -14.02
CA GLN A 65 32.85 -10.05 -13.91
C GLN A 65 33.76 -10.54 -12.79
N ARG A 66 34.93 -9.92 -12.62
CA ARG A 66 35.85 -10.25 -11.52
C ARG A 66 35.16 -10.02 -10.16
N TRP A 67 34.59 -8.84 -9.95
CA TRP A 67 33.96 -8.49 -8.68
C TRP A 67 32.68 -9.30 -8.40
N GLN A 68 31.90 -9.65 -9.43
CA GLN A 68 30.76 -10.54 -9.25
C GLN A 68 31.18 -11.93 -8.75
N ARG A 69 32.32 -12.46 -9.21
CA ARG A 69 32.87 -13.71 -8.67
C ARG A 69 33.30 -13.56 -7.21
N GLU A 70 34.02 -12.50 -6.87
CA GLU A 70 34.46 -12.25 -5.49
C GLU A 70 33.27 -12.09 -4.53
N LEU A 71 32.19 -11.42 -4.96
CA LEU A 71 30.95 -11.33 -4.19
C LEU A 71 30.28 -12.70 -4.02
N GLY A 72 30.23 -13.51 -5.09
CA GLY A 72 29.71 -14.87 -5.03
C GLY A 72 30.50 -15.78 -4.07
N GLU A 73 31.83 -15.68 -4.05
CA GLU A 73 32.70 -16.38 -3.09
C GLU A 73 32.44 -15.94 -1.64
N ALA A 74 31.99 -14.70 -1.44
CA ALA A 74 31.58 -14.17 -0.15
C ALA A 74 30.09 -14.44 0.19
N CYS A 75 29.39 -15.26 -0.60
CA CYS A 75 27.96 -15.55 -0.46
C CYS A 75 27.07 -14.29 -0.49
N ILE A 76 27.50 -13.26 -1.22
CA ILE A 76 26.72 -12.07 -1.55
C ILE A 76 26.19 -12.26 -2.98
N HIS A 77 24.91 -11.95 -3.21
CA HIS A 77 24.23 -12.25 -4.47
C HIS A 77 23.98 -10.97 -5.29
N PRO A 78 24.81 -10.67 -6.32
CA PRO A 78 24.56 -9.56 -7.23
C PRO A 78 23.30 -9.78 -8.06
N CYS A 79 22.47 -8.75 -8.20
CA CYS A 79 21.25 -8.76 -9.01
C CYS A 79 21.26 -7.75 -10.17
N ARG A 80 22.11 -6.73 -10.12
CA ARG A 80 22.28 -5.71 -11.19
C ARG A 80 23.70 -5.19 -11.24
N SER A 81 24.20 -4.91 -12.43
CA SER A 81 25.47 -4.19 -12.64
C SER A 81 25.25 -3.04 -13.61
N LYS A 82 25.73 -1.85 -13.24
CA LYS A 82 25.74 -0.65 -14.08
C LYS A 82 27.19 -0.23 -14.34
N ILE A 83 27.48 0.18 -15.58
CA ILE A 83 28.72 0.83 -15.96
C ILE A 83 28.35 2.20 -16.51
N GLU A 84 28.89 3.23 -15.90
CA GLU A 84 28.50 4.63 -16.12
C GLU A 84 29.73 5.40 -16.56
N ALA A 85 29.66 5.99 -17.74
CA ALA A 85 30.74 6.80 -18.30
C ALA A 85 30.57 8.25 -17.86
N ALA A 86 31.69 8.90 -17.53
CA ALA A 86 31.69 10.35 -17.36
C ALA A 86 31.23 11.06 -18.66
N PRO A 87 30.59 12.23 -18.59
CA PRO A 87 29.96 12.87 -19.75
C PRO A 87 30.96 13.37 -20.79
N TRP A 88 32.25 13.48 -20.43
CA TRP A 88 33.36 13.83 -21.32
C TRP A 88 34.02 12.62 -21.99
N CYS A 89 33.58 11.39 -21.69
CA CYS A 89 34.16 10.19 -22.27
C CYS A 89 33.95 10.12 -23.80
N VAL A 90 34.92 9.53 -24.48
CA VAL A 90 34.83 9.30 -25.92
C VAL A 90 33.67 8.32 -26.18
N GLY A 91 32.81 8.64 -27.14
CA GLY A 91 31.67 7.79 -27.50
C GLY A 91 30.37 8.07 -26.75
N VAL A 92 30.34 9.06 -25.84
CA VAL A 92 29.08 9.55 -25.25
C VAL A 92 28.34 10.41 -26.29
N PRO A 93 27.05 10.16 -26.57
CA PRO A 93 26.29 10.87 -27.61
C PRO A 93 26.04 12.33 -27.21
N GLN A 94 26.38 13.25 -28.11
CA GLN A 94 26.26 14.69 -27.89
C GLN A 94 24.85 15.20 -28.22
N SER A 95 24.21 14.66 -29.26
CA SER A 95 22.88 15.04 -29.74
C SER A 95 21.85 13.91 -29.65
N ASP A 96 20.56 14.25 -29.78
CA ASP A 96 19.47 13.28 -29.75
C ASP A 96 19.54 12.33 -30.96
N GLU A 97 20.02 12.82 -32.12
CA GLU A 97 20.26 12.01 -33.32
C GLU A 97 21.38 10.99 -33.11
N GLU A 98 22.46 11.38 -32.42
CA GLU A 98 23.52 10.44 -32.03
C GLU A 98 22.99 9.40 -31.03
N SER A 99 22.17 9.82 -30.07
CA SER A 99 21.54 8.90 -29.11
C SER A 99 20.57 7.92 -29.78
N ALA A 100 19.86 8.33 -30.85
CA ALA A 100 18.91 7.48 -31.55
C ALA A 100 19.53 6.26 -32.24
N VAL A 101 20.84 6.30 -32.54
CA VAL A 101 21.58 5.18 -33.14
C VAL A 101 22.39 4.37 -32.12
N GLU A 102 22.35 4.74 -30.85
CA GLU A 102 22.98 4.00 -29.77
C GLU A 102 22.21 2.71 -29.41
N PRO A 103 22.87 1.70 -28.81
CA PRO A 103 22.18 0.52 -28.30
C PRO A 103 21.03 0.87 -27.36
N ALA A 104 19.92 0.17 -27.52
CA ALA A 104 18.77 0.30 -26.62
C ALA A 104 19.18 0.02 -25.16
N GLY A 105 18.60 0.79 -24.23
CA GLY A 105 18.87 0.65 -22.80
C GLY A 105 20.01 1.53 -22.28
N ARG A 106 20.70 2.32 -23.13
CA ARG A 106 21.59 3.40 -22.69
C ARG A 106 20.82 4.68 -22.38
N TYR A 107 21.28 5.44 -21.40
CA TYR A 107 20.61 6.66 -20.95
C TYR A 107 21.54 7.56 -20.14
N PHE A 108 21.19 8.84 -20.04
CA PHE A 108 21.82 9.73 -19.06
C PHE A 108 21.14 9.60 -17.71
N GLU A 109 21.92 9.60 -16.64
CA GLU A 109 21.45 9.63 -15.26
C GLU A 109 22.06 10.83 -14.53
N HIS A 110 21.23 11.50 -13.73
CA HIS A 110 21.66 12.63 -12.91
C HIS A 110 21.41 12.31 -11.45
N HIS A 111 22.39 12.61 -10.60
CA HIS A 111 22.28 12.53 -9.15
C HIS A 111 22.49 13.91 -8.55
N VAL A 112 21.42 14.52 -8.05
CA VAL A 112 21.47 15.80 -7.33
C VAL A 112 21.40 15.49 -5.84
N LYS A 113 22.49 15.74 -5.12
CA LYS A 113 22.59 15.53 -3.67
C LYS A 113 22.16 16.80 -2.94
N LEU A 114 21.10 16.70 -2.17
CA LEU A 114 20.54 17.78 -1.36
C LEU A 114 20.94 17.65 0.10
N LEU A 115 21.16 18.79 0.76
CA LEU A 115 21.18 18.89 2.21
C LEU A 115 19.80 19.35 2.70
N LEU A 116 19.13 18.52 3.48
CA LEU A 116 17.82 18.83 4.03
C LEU A 116 17.94 19.09 5.54
N PRO A 117 17.73 20.34 6.00
CA PRO A 117 17.72 20.65 7.42
C PRO A 117 16.47 20.01 8.04
N SER A 118 16.64 19.14 9.05
CA SER A 118 15.61 18.41 9.81
C SER A 118 14.29 18.17 9.04
N PRO A 119 14.20 17.07 8.28
CA PRO A 119 13.12 16.91 7.31
C PRO A 119 11.78 16.59 7.99
N ARG A 120 10.89 17.58 8.05
CA ARG A 120 9.47 17.36 8.34
C ARG A 120 8.82 16.63 7.18
N VAL A 121 7.76 15.86 7.45
CA VAL A 121 7.02 15.12 6.42
C VAL A 121 6.49 16.06 5.32
N VAL A 122 6.01 17.24 5.71
CA VAL A 122 5.52 18.25 4.76
C VAL A 122 6.58 18.70 3.75
N ASP A 123 7.81 18.94 4.22
CA ASP A 123 8.90 19.41 3.34
C ASP A 123 9.33 18.28 2.38
N ARG A 124 9.25 17.02 2.83
CA ARG A 124 9.55 15.84 2.01
C ARG A 124 8.52 15.64 0.90
N VAL A 125 7.24 15.75 1.23
CA VAL A 125 6.14 15.63 0.26
C VAL A 125 6.23 16.74 -0.79
N ALA A 126 6.43 17.99 -0.36
CA ALA A 126 6.59 19.12 -1.27
C ALA A 126 7.81 18.95 -2.20
N LEU A 127 8.94 18.48 -1.68
CA LEU A 127 10.12 18.21 -2.48
C LEU A 127 9.89 17.07 -3.49
N ALA A 128 9.22 15.98 -3.08
CA ALA A 128 8.88 14.88 -3.99
C ALA A 128 7.99 15.37 -5.15
N GLU A 129 6.97 16.16 -4.86
CA GLU A 129 6.08 16.76 -5.87
C GLU A 129 6.82 17.69 -6.82
N LEU A 130 7.72 18.52 -6.29
CA LEU A 130 8.54 19.43 -7.07
C LEU A 130 9.39 18.67 -8.10
N VAL A 131 10.11 17.62 -7.68
CA VAL A 131 11.06 16.92 -8.56
C VAL A 131 10.37 16.00 -9.56
N GLU A 132 9.18 15.50 -9.23
CA GLU A 132 8.36 14.69 -10.13
C GLU A 132 7.98 15.42 -11.42
N ALA A 133 7.70 16.73 -11.33
CA ALA A 133 7.40 17.57 -12.49
C ALA A 133 8.55 17.61 -13.52
N TYR A 134 9.77 17.28 -13.10
CA TYR A 134 10.96 17.21 -13.94
C TYR A 134 11.38 15.76 -14.27
N GLY A 135 10.52 14.77 -14.03
CA GLY A 135 10.83 13.36 -14.27
C GLY A 135 11.93 12.83 -13.35
N ALA A 136 12.09 13.43 -12.17
CA ALA A 136 13.04 13.01 -11.15
C ALA A 136 12.31 12.44 -9.91
N ARG A 137 13.03 11.69 -9.08
CA ARG A 137 12.50 11.06 -7.86
C ARG A 137 13.43 11.31 -6.68
N LEU A 138 12.87 11.55 -5.50
CA LEU A 138 13.60 11.71 -4.24
C LEU A 138 13.87 10.34 -3.60
N SER A 139 15.08 10.11 -3.07
CA SER A 139 15.40 8.89 -2.32
C SER A 139 14.65 8.82 -1.00
N ARG A 140 14.17 7.61 -0.66
CA ARG A 140 13.44 7.33 0.58
C ARG A 140 14.33 7.36 1.81
N ASN A 141 15.56 6.90 1.71
CA ASN A 141 16.52 6.97 2.80
C ASN A 141 17.40 8.21 2.69
N ALA A 142 17.91 8.67 3.83
CA ALA A 142 19.08 9.53 3.87
C ALA A 142 20.31 8.70 3.54
N ARG A 143 21.15 9.19 2.63
CA ARG A 143 22.47 8.59 2.38
C ARG A 143 23.37 8.77 3.61
N ARG A 144 23.23 9.91 4.27
CA ARG A 144 23.97 10.28 5.46
C ARG A 144 23.11 11.19 6.32
N GLU A 145 23.11 10.93 7.62
CA GLU A 145 22.63 11.87 8.63
C GLU A 145 23.83 12.55 9.27
N ARG A 146 23.74 13.87 9.43
CA ARG A 146 24.75 14.70 10.08
C ARG A 146 24.44 14.82 11.57
N ALA A 147 25.44 15.21 12.36
CA ALA A 147 25.31 15.31 13.81
C ALA A 147 24.27 16.35 14.27
N ASP A 148 23.92 17.31 13.40
CA ASP A 148 22.88 18.32 13.61
C ASP A 148 21.48 17.85 13.18
N GLY A 149 21.32 16.60 12.76
CA GLY A 149 20.07 16.04 12.25
C GLY A 149 19.75 16.40 10.80
N ALA A 150 20.64 17.12 10.10
CA ALA A 150 20.48 17.37 8.67
C ALA A 150 20.75 16.08 7.87
N GLN A 151 19.97 15.87 6.81
CA GLN A 151 20.04 14.67 6.00
C GLN A 151 20.54 14.96 4.59
N GLU A 152 21.46 14.14 4.10
CA GLU A 152 21.88 14.13 2.71
C GLU A 152 21.00 13.15 1.92
N ARG A 153 20.24 13.65 0.95
CA ARG A 153 19.34 12.84 0.11
C ARG A 153 19.59 13.06 -1.36
N PHE A 154 19.24 12.06 -2.17
CA PHE A 154 19.41 12.12 -3.60
C PHE A 154 18.10 12.42 -4.30
N VAL A 155 18.16 13.28 -5.30
CA VAL A 155 17.18 13.40 -6.36
C VAL A 155 17.80 12.79 -7.61
N THR A 156 17.17 11.75 -8.15
CA THR A 156 17.67 11.05 -9.34
C THR A 156 16.76 11.31 -10.53
N GLN A 157 17.33 11.67 -11.68
CA GLN A 157 16.64 11.88 -12.95
C GLN A 157 17.25 10.98 -14.01
N ARG A 158 16.42 10.26 -14.78
CA ARG A 158 16.88 9.47 -15.93
C ARG A 158 16.35 10.02 -17.24
N CYS A 159 17.24 10.17 -18.20
CA CYS A 159 16.99 10.75 -19.51
C CYS A 159 17.27 9.72 -20.60
N HIS A 160 16.24 8.96 -20.98
CA HIS A 160 16.31 7.98 -22.06
C HIS A 160 16.16 8.63 -23.44
N GLY A 161 16.86 8.09 -24.44
CA GLY A 161 16.71 8.44 -25.86
C GLY A 161 17.07 9.89 -26.21
N VAL A 162 17.96 10.51 -25.44
CA VAL A 162 18.41 11.89 -25.65
C VAL A 162 19.94 11.97 -25.55
N GLY A 163 20.52 12.93 -26.27
CA GLY A 163 21.95 13.24 -26.19
C GLY A 163 22.30 14.13 -25.00
N LEU A 164 23.61 14.33 -24.81
CA LEU A 164 24.18 15.09 -23.69
C LEU A 164 23.60 16.50 -23.59
N ALA A 165 23.37 17.18 -24.72
CA ALA A 165 22.83 18.54 -24.74
C ALA A 165 21.42 18.63 -24.13
N THR A 166 20.52 17.71 -24.52
CA THR A 166 19.16 17.65 -24.00
C THR A 166 19.14 17.18 -22.55
N ALA A 167 19.95 16.18 -22.20
CA ALA A 167 20.08 15.71 -20.81
C ALA A 167 20.56 16.84 -19.88
N ARG A 168 21.59 17.61 -20.28
CA ARG A 168 22.09 18.76 -19.53
C ARG A 168 21.02 19.84 -19.35
N ARG A 169 20.25 20.17 -20.39
CA ARG A 169 19.16 21.14 -20.28
C ARG A 169 18.11 20.70 -19.23
N ARG A 170 17.70 19.43 -19.24
CA ARG A 170 16.75 18.88 -18.25
C ARG A 170 17.30 18.92 -16.82
N LEU A 171 18.60 18.67 -16.66
CA LEU A 171 19.29 18.81 -15.37
C LEU A 171 19.30 20.26 -14.89
N ASP A 172 19.64 21.20 -15.78
CA ASP A 172 19.68 22.63 -15.44
C ASP A 172 18.32 23.18 -15.03
N GLU A 173 17.24 22.70 -15.67
CA GLU A 173 15.84 23.01 -15.29
C GLU A 173 15.52 22.48 -13.87
N LEU A 174 15.85 21.22 -13.58
CA LEU A 174 15.66 20.63 -12.25
C LEU A 174 16.46 21.37 -11.17
N VAL A 175 17.74 21.64 -11.42
CA VAL A 175 18.63 22.37 -10.48
C VAL A 175 18.11 23.78 -10.22
N ARG A 176 17.61 24.47 -11.25
CA ARG A 176 17.02 25.81 -11.12
C ARG A 176 15.76 25.76 -10.25
N ALA A 177 14.90 24.78 -10.45
CA ALA A 177 13.69 24.61 -9.66
C ALA A 177 14.00 24.33 -8.18
N LEU A 178 14.96 23.44 -7.90
CA LEU A 178 15.42 23.12 -6.54
C LEU A 178 15.97 24.36 -5.83
N ARG A 179 16.82 25.15 -6.50
CA ARG A 179 17.35 26.40 -5.95
C ARG A 179 16.27 27.46 -5.74
N ALA A 180 15.33 27.59 -6.67
CA ALA A 180 14.21 28.53 -6.54
C ALA A 180 13.29 28.18 -5.36
N ALA A 181 13.16 26.89 -5.03
CA ALA A 181 12.47 26.41 -3.84
C ALA A 181 13.31 26.49 -2.55
N GLY A 182 14.56 26.99 -2.62
CA GLY A 182 15.42 27.21 -1.46
C GLY A 182 16.18 25.96 -0.99
N HIS A 183 16.32 24.92 -1.81
CA HIS A 183 17.07 23.72 -1.43
C HIS A 183 18.57 23.87 -1.65
N ASP A 184 19.35 23.44 -0.65
CA ASP A 184 20.81 23.42 -0.69
C ASP A 184 21.32 22.19 -1.46
N ILE A 185 22.01 22.44 -2.58
CA ILE A 185 22.61 21.40 -3.42
C ILE A 185 24.08 21.24 -3.05
N ILE A 186 24.45 20.06 -2.54
CA ILE A 186 25.83 19.72 -2.18
C ILE A 186 26.64 19.31 -3.41
N THR A 187 26.04 18.49 -4.28
CA THR A 187 26.74 17.91 -5.44
C THR A 187 25.74 17.64 -6.55
N VAL A 188 26.18 17.81 -7.79
CA VAL A 188 25.43 17.40 -8.99
C VAL A 188 26.35 16.52 -9.81
N GLU A 189 25.93 15.29 -10.05
CA GLU A 189 26.61 14.30 -10.89
C GLU A 189 25.73 14.05 -12.13
N GLN A 190 26.37 13.94 -13.30
CA GLN A 190 25.72 13.59 -14.56
C GLN A 190 26.59 12.54 -15.24
N GLU A 191 26.00 11.40 -15.56
CA GLU A 191 26.71 10.23 -16.08
C GLU A 191 25.91 9.64 -17.25
N TYR A 192 26.59 8.89 -18.12
CA TYR A 192 25.97 8.14 -19.22
C TYR A 192 26.07 6.65 -18.94
N VAL A 193 24.94 6.02 -18.62
CA VAL A 193 24.85 4.58 -18.37
C VAL A 193 25.02 3.84 -19.70
N VAL A 194 26.19 3.26 -19.90
CA VAL A 194 26.57 2.56 -21.14
C VAL A 194 26.24 1.07 -21.09
N PHE A 195 26.04 0.53 -19.90
CA PHE A 195 25.60 -0.83 -19.65
C PHE A 195 24.79 -0.91 -18.36
N ASP A 196 23.68 -1.65 -18.42
CA ASP A 196 22.82 -1.97 -17.28
C ASP A 196 22.28 -3.39 -17.47
N SER A 197 22.69 -4.30 -16.60
CA SER A 197 22.31 -5.72 -16.74
C SER A 197 20.85 -5.99 -16.39
N ALA A 198 20.15 -5.05 -15.73
CA ALA A 198 18.83 -5.30 -15.17
C ALA A 198 17.95 -4.05 -15.10
N VAL A 199 17.69 -3.42 -16.24
CA VAL A 199 16.80 -2.23 -16.36
C VAL A 199 15.40 -2.46 -15.74
N HIS A 200 14.92 -3.70 -15.68
CA HIS A 200 13.65 -4.04 -15.03
C HIS A 200 13.62 -3.73 -13.52
N HIS A 201 14.76 -3.48 -12.87
CA HIS A 201 14.80 -3.03 -11.47
C HIS A 201 14.14 -1.66 -11.26
N ASP A 202 13.86 -0.93 -12.35
CA ASP A 202 13.16 0.35 -12.30
C ASP A 202 11.64 0.21 -12.45
N GLN A 203 11.12 -1.02 -12.56
CA GLN A 203 9.70 -1.31 -12.72
C GLN A 203 8.88 -0.70 -11.57
N GLY A 204 7.95 0.19 -11.93
CA GLY A 204 7.10 0.91 -10.97
C GLY A 204 7.79 2.06 -10.25
N TRP A 205 9.01 2.45 -10.64
CA TRP A 205 9.72 3.60 -10.05
C TRP A 205 9.46 4.90 -10.83
N LEU A 206 9.99 4.99 -12.05
CA LEU A 206 9.89 6.14 -12.95
C LEU A 206 8.63 6.14 -13.82
N ASP A 207 7.88 5.03 -13.81
CA ASP A 207 6.59 4.96 -14.49
C ASP A 207 5.66 6.04 -13.89
N SER A 208 5.09 6.89 -14.74
CA SER A 208 4.01 7.77 -14.32
C SER A 208 2.88 6.90 -13.75
N SER A 209 2.24 7.31 -12.68
CA SER A 209 1.15 6.57 -12.00
C SER A 209 -0.03 6.19 -12.92
N ALA A 210 -0.11 6.74 -14.13
CA ALA A 210 -1.05 6.37 -15.18
C ALA A 210 -0.63 5.14 -16.04
N ALA A 211 0.65 4.74 -16.01
CA ALA A 211 1.19 3.71 -16.88
C ALA A 211 1.39 2.39 -16.12
N LYS A 212 0.47 1.46 -16.38
CA LYS A 212 0.50 0.03 -16.00
C LYS A 212 0.02 -0.30 -14.58
N ALA A 213 -1.29 -0.26 -14.41
CA ALA A 213 -1.89 -1.43 -13.79
C ALA A 213 -1.52 -2.65 -14.65
N ASN A 214 -0.83 -3.62 -14.06
CA ASN A 214 -0.37 -4.85 -14.73
C ASN A 214 -1.52 -5.46 -15.56
N ILE A 215 -1.39 -5.43 -16.89
CA ILE A 215 -2.38 -5.98 -17.83
C ILE A 215 -2.60 -7.48 -17.52
N GLY A 216 -1.54 -8.19 -17.10
CA GLY A 216 -1.61 -9.61 -16.73
C GLY A 216 -2.38 -9.92 -15.42
N THR A 217 -2.30 -9.07 -14.40
CA THR A 217 -3.11 -9.26 -13.17
C THR A 217 -4.56 -8.84 -13.39
N ARG A 218 -4.79 -7.75 -14.14
CA ARG A 218 -6.14 -7.34 -14.56
C ARG A 218 -6.83 -8.41 -15.41
N ASP A 219 -6.16 -9.00 -16.40
CA ASP A 219 -6.76 -10.06 -17.23
C ASP A 219 -7.10 -11.33 -16.43
N HIS A 220 -6.26 -11.70 -15.45
CA HIS A 220 -6.54 -12.83 -14.56
C HIS A 220 -7.74 -12.52 -13.65
N GLU A 221 -7.80 -11.31 -13.08
CA GLU A 221 -8.90 -10.89 -12.20
C GLU A 221 -10.21 -10.71 -12.95
N HIS A 222 -10.21 -10.08 -14.13
CA HIS A 222 -11.38 -9.93 -15.00
C HIS A 222 -12.02 -11.27 -15.39
N ARG A 223 -11.24 -12.35 -15.48
CA ARG A 223 -11.75 -13.71 -15.76
C ARG A 223 -12.39 -14.40 -14.56
N ARG A 224 -12.00 -14.06 -13.32
CA ARG A 224 -12.52 -14.70 -12.10
C ARG A 224 -13.63 -13.92 -11.41
N ARG A 225 -13.69 -12.60 -11.62
CA ARG A 225 -14.68 -11.70 -11.01
C ARG A 225 -16.17 -11.96 -11.33
N PRO A 226 -16.58 -12.55 -12.47
CA PRO A 226 -18.01 -12.78 -12.75
C PRO A 226 -18.52 -14.14 -12.25
N ALA A 227 -17.98 -14.69 -11.17
CA ALA A 227 -18.43 -15.97 -10.65
C ALA A 227 -19.84 -15.85 -10.04
N ALA A 228 -20.72 -16.79 -10.34
CA ALA A 228 -22.05 -16.88 -9.74
C ALA A 228 -21.98 -17.40 -8.29
N ALA A 229 -22.99 -17.08 -7.48
CA ALA A 229 -23.15 -17.66 -6.14
C ALA A 229 -23.12 -19.21 -6.18
N GLY A 230 -22.44 -19.84 -5.22
CA GLY A 230 -22.26 -21.29 -5.17
C GLY A 230 -21.19 -21.87 -6.12
N SER A 231 -20.41 -21.02 -6.80
CA SER A 231 -19.30 -21.47 -7.66
C SER A 231 -18.25 -22.27 -6.88
N ARG A 232 -17.73 -23.34 -7.49
CA ARG A 232 -16.73 -24.22 -6.86
C ARG A 232 -15.47 -23.44 -6.45
N GLY A 233 -15.01 -23.67 -5.23
CA GLY A 233 -13.78 -23.08 -4.69
C GLY A 233 -13.96 -21.69 -4.08
N TYR A 234 -15.15 -21.10 -4.15
CA TYR A 234 -15.55 -19.91 -3.39
C TYR A 234 -16.11 -20.31 -2.02
N PRO A 235 -16.10 -19.42 -1.02
CA PRO A 235 -16.71 -19.69 0.27
C PRO A 235 -18.25 -19.82 0.19
N PRO A 236 -18.90 -20.54 1.12
CA PRO A 236 -20.37 -20.62 1.20
C PRO A 236 -21.07 -19.25 1.31
N THR A 237 -20.33 -18.27 1.85
CA THR A 237 -20.77 -16.87 2.03
C THR A 237 -20.60 -16.02 0.76
N TYR A 238 -20.07 -16.56 -0.34
CA TYR A 238 -20.04 -15.87 -1.63
C TYR A 238 -21.43 -15.86 -2.29
N GLN A 239 -22.16 -14.77 -2.04
CA GLN A 239 -23.55 -14.56 -2.49
C GLN A 239 -23.63 -13.39 -3.49
N ALA A 240 -23.00 -13.55 -4.66
CA ALA A 240 -23.07 -12.55 -5.73
C ALA A 240 -24.50 -12.38 -6.26
N LEU A 241 -24.87 -11.14 -6.57
CA LEU A 241 -26.10 -10.78 -7.24
C LEU A 241 -26.16 -11.46 -8.61
N PRO A 242 -27.34 -11.95 -9.04
CA PRO A 242 -27.48 -12.47 -10.38
C PRO A 242 -27.10 -11.41 -11.42
N ASP A 243 -26.24 -11.79 -12.37
CA ASP A 243 -25.91 -10.93 -13.50
C ASP A 243 -27.19 -10.54 -14.24
N SER A 244 -27.39 -9.24 -14.44
CA SER A 244 -28.57 -8.72 -15.12
C SER A 244 -28.24 -7.46 -15.91
N PRO A 245 -29.12 -7.01 -16.82
CA PRO A 245 -28.90 -5.76 -17.55
C PRO A 245 -28.88 -4.51 -16.66
N ILE A 246 -29.25 -4.59 -15.37
CA ILE A 246 -29.41 -3.45 -14.46
C ILE A 246 -28.38 -3.41 -13.33
N VAL A 247 -27.70 -4.52 -13.04
CA VAL A 247 -26.66 -4.61 -12.02
C VAL A 247 -25.52 -5.50 -12.47
N ARG A 248 -24.30 -5.07 -12.17
CA ARG A 248 -23.09 -5.86 -12.27
C ARG A 248 -22.48 -5.95 -10.90
N GLN A 249 -22.01 -7.12 -10.50
CA GLN A 249 -21.26 -7.26 -9.26
C GLN A 249 -20.03 -8.11 -9.52
N TRP A 250 -18.88 -7.58 -9.14
CA TRP A 250 -17.61 -8.26 -9.31
C TRP A 250 -17.19 -8.89 -7.99
N ALA A 251 -16.55 -10.05 -8.05
CA ALA A 251 -15.90 -10.62 -6.88
C ALA A 251 -14.80 -9.67 -6.39
N ALA A 252 -14.78 -9.37 -5.09
CA ALA A 252 -13.73 -8.58 -4.45
C ALA A 252 -12.81 -9.51 -3.66
N PHE A 253 -11.51 -9.44 -3.92
CA PHE A 253 -10.53 -10.25 -3.20
C PHE A 253 -10.57 -9.90 -1.72
N ASP A 254 -10.56 -10.92 -0.87
CA ASP A 254 -10.61 -10.78 0.58
C ASP A 254 -9.56 -11.69 1.21
N PRO A 255 -8.47 -11.12 1.77
CA PRO A 255 -7.42 -11.88 2.44
C PRO A 255 -7.96 -12.80 3.55
N ALA A 256 -9.08 -12.45 4.20
CA ALA A 256 -9.67 -13.24 5.27
C ALA A 256 -10.26 -14.59 4.82
N LEU A 257 -10.29 -14.83 3.50
CA LEU A 257 -10.82 -16.03 2.86
C LEU A 257 -9.73 -16.87 2.17
N LYS A 258 -8.44 -16.65 2.47
CA LYS A 258 -7.30 -17.35 1.84
C LYS A 258 -7.29 -18.88 1.99
N GLN A 259 -8.01 -19.41 2.97
CA GLN A 259 -8.29 -20.84 3.14
C GLN A 259 -9.10 -21.44 1.97
N TYR A 260 -9.79 -20.61 1.18
CA TYR A 260 -10.51 -21.01 -0.02
C TYR A 260 -9.65 -20.80 -1.27
N GLY A 261 -9.76 -21.72 -2.25
CA GLY A 261 -9.02 -21.60 -3.52
C GLY A 261 -9.38 -20.35 -4.33
N ASN A 262 -10.56 -19.78 -4.10
CA ASN A 262 -10.98 -18.45 -4.55
C ASN A 262 -11.36 -17.60 -3.32
N ALA A 263 -10.37 -16.89 -2.77
CA ALA A 263 -10.49 -16.00 -1.62
C ALA A 263 -11.21 -14.68 -1.98
N TYR A 264 -12.49 -14.76 -2.31
CA TYR A 264 -13.29 -13.63 -2.76
C TYR A 264 -14.61 -13.56 -2.00
N ARG A 265 -15.03 -12.33 -1.69
CA ARG A 265 -16.41 -11.98 -1.33
C ARG A 265 -17.13 -11.37 -2.54
N ALA A 266 -18.45 -11.21 -2.43
CA ALA A 266 -19.16 -10.36 -3.37
C ALA A 266 -18.73 -8.89 -3.16
N GLY A 267 -18.27 -8.21 -4.21
CA GLY A 267 -17.88 -6.81 -4.17
C GLY A 267 -19.07 -5.86 -4.10
N GLU A 268 -18.84 -4.56 -4.04
CA GLU A 268 -19.94 -3.59 -4.13
C GLU A 268 -20.63 -3.65 -5.52
N PRO A 269 -21.98 -3.70 -5.58
CA PRO A 269 -22.70 -3.78 -6.84
C PRO A 269 -22.73 -2.44 -7.59
N ASP A 270 -22.39 -2.49 -8.88
CA ASP A 270 -22.53 -1.39 -9.83
C ASP A 270 -23.92 -1.44 -10.49
N PHE A 271 -24.75 -0.47 -10.17
CA PHE A 271 -26.09 -0.34 -10.72
C PHE A 271 -26.10 0.61 -11.91
N LEU A 272 -26.39 0.07 -13.10
CA LEU A 272 -26.51 0.85 -14.34
C LEU A 272 -27.72 1.81 -14.32
N VAL A 273 -28.67 1.59 -13.41
CA VAL A 273 -29.81 2.47 -13.14
C VAL A 273 -29.65 3.12 -11.77
N ALA A 274 -29.32 4.42 -11.75
CA ALA A 274 -29.02 5.15 -10.52
C ALA A 274 -30.15 5.11 -9.46
N ALA A 275 -31.42 5.13 -9.88
CA ALA A 275 -32.56 5.03 -8.96
C ALA A 275 -32.64 3.67 -8.26
N THR A 276 -32.36 2.58 -8.99
CA THR A 276 -32.29 1.22 -8.44
C THR A 276 -31.16 1.11 -7.43
N GLY A 277 -29.97 1.63 -7.76
CA GLY A 277 -28.84 1.63 -6.83
C GLY A 277 -29.10 2.41 -5.55
N ARG A 278 -29.80 3.56 -5.62
CA ARG A 278 -30.21 4.31 -4.43
C ARG A 278 -31.18 3.53 -3.55
N ARG A 279 -32.19 2.88 -4.14
CA ARG A 279 -33.15 2.04 -3.40
C ARG A 279 -32.45 0.86 -2.72
N TRP A 280 -31.56 0.19 -3.44
CA TRP A 280 -30.82 -0.95 -2.91
C TRP A 280 -29.91 -0.55 -1.73
N ARG A 281 -29.13 0.53 -1.87
CA ARG A 281 -28.27 1.04 -0.78
C ARG A 281 -29.09 1.47 0.44
N HIS A 282 -30.22 2.14 0.21
CA HIS A 282 -31.13 2.52 1.30
C HIS A 282 -31.69 1.29 2.03
N ALA A 283 -32.13 0.27 1.29
CA ALA A 283 -32.61 -0.99 1.86
C ALA A 283 -31.51 -1.70 2.66
N ARG A 284 -30.30 -1.84 2.10
CA ARG A 284 -29.15 -2.44 2.80
C ARG A 284 -28.84 -1.71 4.09
N ARG A 285 -28.78 -0.37 4.08
CA ARG A 285 -28.52 0.44 5.27
C ARG A 285 -29.61 0.25 6.33
N ALA A 286 -30.88 0.27 5.93
CA ALA A 286 -31.99 0.04 6.85
C ALA A 286 -31.90 -1.35 7.51
N VAL A 287 -31.55 -2.38 6.74
CA VAL A 287 -31.33 -3.74 7.25
C VAL A 287 -30.13 -3.80 8.20
N MET A 288 -28.99 -3.23 7.82
CA MET A 288 -27.79 -3.17 8.68
C MET A 288 -28.10 -2.51 10.02
N ASN A 289 -28.84 -1.40 10.03
CA ASN A 289 -29.20 -0.69 11.25
C ASN A 289 -30.12 -1.51 12.17
N ARG A 290 -31.09 -2.23 11.60
CA ARG A 290 -31.96 -3.14 12.35
C ARG A 290 -31.18 -4.32 12.93
N VAL A 291 -30.24 -4.87 12.16
CA VAL A 291 -29.35 -5.95 12.63
C VAL A 291 -28.46 -5.45 13.77
N LEU A 292 -27.86 -4.26 13.66
CA LEU A 292 -27.06 -3.65 14.73
C LEU A 292 -27.88 -3.49 16.02
N ALA A 293 -29.09 -2.95 15.92
CA ALA A 293 -29.98 -2.79 17.07
C ALA A 293 -30.36 -4.14 17.69
N ALA A 294 -30.69 -5.15 16.88
CA ALA A 294 -31.03 -6.49 17.36
C ALA A 294 -29.85 -7.19 18.05
N VAL A 295 -28.65 -7.10 17.48
CA VAL A 295 -27.41 -7.65 18.06
C VAL A 295 -27.08 -6.96 19.38
N GLY A 296 -27.17 -5.63 19.42
CA GLY A 296 -26.94 -4.84 20.63
C GLY A 296 -27.93 -5.13 21.77
N ALA A 297 -29.16 -5.55 21.45
CA ALA A 297 -30.18 -5.92 22.42
C ALA A 297 -30.03 -7.35 22.97
N THR A 298 -29.12 -8.16 22.43
CA THR A 298 -28.82 -9.50 22.99
C THR A 298 -28.11 -9.40 24.33
N THR A 299 -28.12 -10.50 25.10
CA THR A 299 -27.27 -10.66 26.30
C THR A 299 -25.77 -10.52 25.98
N TRP A 300 -25.38 -10.81 24.74
CA TRP A 300 -24.02 -10.66 24.23
C TRP A 300 -23.69 -9.25 23.76
N GLY A 301 -24.65 -8.32 23.69
CA GLY A 301 -24.41 -6.95 23.20
C GLY A 301 -23.32 -6.21 23.97
N GLN A 302 -23.21 -6.45 25.28
CA GLN A 302 -22.13 -5.90 26.11
C GLN A 302 -20.74 -6.52 25.81
N HIS A 303 -20.72 -7.72 25.24
CA HIS A 303 -19.53 -8.47 24.86
C HIS A 303 -19.09 -8.24 23.41
N LEU A 304 -19.94 -7.61 22.59
CA LEU A 304 -19.68 -7.32 21.19
C LEU A 304 -19.27 -5.85 21.00
N VAL A 305 -18.04 -5.63 20.55
CA VAL A 305 -17.52 -4.29 20.26
C VAL A 305 -17.54 -4.07 18.75
N LEU A 306 -18.38 -3.14 18.29
CA LEU A 306 -18.44 -2.72 16.90
C LEU A 306 -17.13 -2.03 16.47
N ARG A 307 -16.66 -2.31 15.27
CA ARG A 307 -15.52 -1.64 14.63
C ARG A 307 -15.76 -1.53 13.13
N GLY A 308 -14.71 -1.14 12.41
CA GLY A 308 -14.71 -1.20 10.95
C GLY A 308 -15.49 -0.06 10.31
N SER A 309 -16.00 -0.30 9.10
CA SER A 309 -16.46 0.76 8.21
C SER A 309 -17.71 1.50 8.68
N VAL A 310 -18.57 0.85 9.47
CA VAL A 310 -19.83 1.40 9.97
C VAL A 310 -19.62 2.56 10.93
N THR A 311 -18.59 2.48 11.79
CA THR A 311 -18.33 3.52 12.80
C THR A 311 -17.84 4.82 12.17
N MET A 312 -17.25 4.75 10.98
CA MET A 312 -16.72 5.91 10.24
C MET A 312 -17.78 6.98 10.04
N LEU A 313 -19.04 6.61 9.75
CA LEU A 313 -20.11 7.57 9.51
C LEU A 313 -20.36 8.52 10.69
N ALA A 314 -20.15 8.05 11.92
CA ALA A 314 -20.31 8.87 13.12
C ALA A 314 -19.16 9.88 13.32
N TRP A 315 -17.99 9.62 12.73
CA TRP A 315 -16.78 10.43 12.90
C TRP A 315 -16.54 11.39 11.73
N VAL A 316 -16.75 10.92 10.50
CA VAL A 316 -16.35 11.65 9.29
C VAL A 316 -17.53 11.95 8.35
N GLY A 317 -18.76 11.62 8.76
CA GLY A 317 -19.99 11.97 8.05
C GLY A 317 -20.01 11.46 6.61
N ASP A 318 -20.44 12.31 5.67
CA ASP A 318 -20.59 11.96 4.25
C ASP A 318 -19.26 11.61 3.56
N ALA A 319 -18.10 11.87 4.17
CA ALA A 319 -16.82 11.39 3.67
C ALA A 319 -16.63 9.89 3.89
N ALA A 320 -17.36 9.26 4.81
CA ALA A 320 -17.35 7.81 4.97
C ALA A 320 -17.84 7.14 3.68
N ARG A 321 -17.09 6.13 3.22
CA ARG A 321 -17.57 5.24 2.18
C ARG A 321 -18.76 4.43 2.69
N GLU A 322 -19.60 3.93 1.78
CA GLU A 322 -20.66 2.99 2.14
C GLU A 322 -20.06 1.77 2.87
N PRO A 323 -20.59 1.38 4.04
CA PRO A 323 -20.08 0.24 4.78
C PRO A 323 -20.47 -1.07 4.08
N GLY A 324 -19.51 -1.99 3.97
CA GLY A 324 -19.70 -3.29 3.32
C GLY A 324 -20.23 -4.36 4.27
N ASP A 325 -19.97 -4.21 5.56
CA ASP A 325 -20.06 -5.24 6.58
C ASP A 325 -20.33 -4.64 7.97
N LEU A 326 -20.77 -5.49 8.90
CA LEU A 326 -20.80 -5.22 10.32
C LEU A 326 -19.66 -6.00 10.99
N ASP A 327 -18.63 -5.31 11.49
CA ASP A 327 -17.49 -5.96 12.14
C ASP A 327 -17.57 -5.87 13.66
N PHE A 328 -17.45 -7.00 14.36
CA PHE A 328 -17.44 -7.08 15.81
C PHE A 328 -16.19 -7.78 16.34
N VAL A 329 -15.67 -7.28 17.47
CA VAL A 329 -14.70 -8.00 18.31
C VAL A 329 -15.40 -8.50 19.56
N VAL A 330 -15.23 -9.78 19.88
CA VAL A 330 -15.77 -10.41 21.08
C VAL A 330 -14.87 -10.13 22.28
N THR A 331 -15.49 -9.75 23.39
CA THR A 331 -14.84 -9.54 24.70
C THR A 331 -15.46 -10.44 25.76
N PRO A 332 -14.67 -11.02 26.69
CA PRO A 332 -13.22 -10.94 26.80
C PRO A 332 -12.50 -11.71 25.68
N HIS A 333 -11.25 -11.32 25.39
CA HIS A 333 -10.40 -11.95 24.37
C HIS A 333 -10.10 -13.44 24.63
N THR A 334 -10.47 -13.96 25.81
CA THR A 334 -10.33 -15.39 26.15
C THR A 334 -11.40 -16.26 25.51
N VAL A 335 -12.47 -15.69 24.94
CA VAL A 335 -13.47 -16.45 24.18
C VAL A 335 -12.87 -16.80 22.81
N SER A 336 -12.70 -18.10 22.56
CA SER A 336 -12.26 -18.64 21.27
C SER A 336 -13.44 -19.03 20.39
N SER A 337 -13.26 -19.05 19.07
CA SER A 337 -14.34 -19.32 18.11
C SER A 337 -14.91 -20.75 18.18
N ASP A 338 -14.17 -21.68 18.79
CA ASP A 338 -14.54 -23.08 18.98
C ASP A 338 -15.18 -23.37 20.34
N SER A 339 -15.21 -22.37 21.23
CA SER A 339 -15.79 -22.47 22.57
C SER A 339 -17.31 -22.65 22.56
N ALA A 340 -17.88 -23.12 23.68
CA ALA A 340 -19.33 -23.20 23.86
C ALA A 340 -19.98 -21.81 23.85
N ASP A 341 -19.31 -20.82 24.45
CA ASP A 341 -19.76 -19.42 24.49
C ASP A 341 -19.86 -18.83 23.08
N ALA A 342 -18.87 -19.09 22.21
CA ALA A 342 -18.94 -18.64 20.81
C ALA A 342 -20.14 -19.23 20.06
N ARG A 343 -20.46 -20.51 20.27
CA ARG A 343 -21.64 -21.15 19.66
C ARG A 343 -22.94 -20.53 20.16
N MET A 344 -23.06 -20.34 21.47
CA MET A 344 -24.23 -19.68 22.08
C MET A 344 -24.39 -18.25 21.57
N LEU A 345 -23.31 -17.48 21.49
CA LEU A 345 -23.31 -16.13 20.93
C LEU A 345 -23.82 -16.11 19.49
N LEU A 346 -23.30 -16.98 18.62
CA LEU A 346 -23.71 -17.04 17.22
C LEU A 346 -25.18 -17.46 17.07
N ASP A 347 -25.65 -18.41 17.89
CA ASP A 347 -27.04 -18.85 17.88
C ASP A 347 -28.00 -17.78 18.40
N ASP A 348 -27.62 -17.04 19.44
CA ASP A 348 -28.39 -15.92 19.97
C ASP A 348 -28.44 -14.76 18.97
N VAL A 349 -27.34 -14.45 18.28
CA VAL A 349 -27.30 -13.46 17.19
C VAL A 349 -28.23 -13.88 16.04
N LYS A 350 -28.16 -15.13 15.58
CA LYS A 350 -29.07 -15.65 14.54
C LYS A 350 -30.54 -15.59 14.99
N THR A 351 -30.80 -15.88 16.26
CA THR A 351 -32.15 -15.82 16.85
C THR A 351 -32.66 -14.38 16.92
N ALA A 352 -31.83 -13.43 17.33
CA ALA A 352 -32.16 -12.02 17.34
C ALA A 352 -32.47 -11.51 15.92
N ILE A 353 -31.68 -11.91 14.92
CA ILE A 353 -31.92 -11.56 13.51
C ILE A 353 -33.25 -12.14 13.01
N ARG A 354 -33.59 -13.39 13.38
CA ARG A 354 -34.90 -13.99 13.06
C ARG A 354 -36.09 -13.25 13.67
N ALA A 355 -35.89 -12.62 14.83
CA ALA A 355 -36.93 -11.89 15.53
C ALA A 355 -37.16 -10.46 14.99
N ILE A 356 -36.33 -9.97 14.05
CA ILE A 356 -36.49 -8.63 13.47
C ILE A 356 -37.81 -8.57 12.66
N PRO A 357 -38.75 -7.68 13.01
CA PRO A 357 -40.02 -7.56 12.29
C PRO A 357 -39.83 -7.03 10.86
N ASP A 358 -40.50 -7.69 9.91
CA ASP A 358 -40.80 -7.25 8.54
C ASP A 358 -39.77 -6.27 7.93
N ALA A 359 -38.55 -6.79 7.72
CA ALA A 359 -37.39 -6.03 7.23
C ALA A 359 -36.92 -6.45 5.83
N GLY A 360 -37.67 -7.33 5.15
CA GLY A 360 -37.19 -8.01 3.95
C GLY A 360 -36.07 -9.02 4.24
N LEU A 361 -35.62 -9.18 5.48
CA LEU A 361 -34.60 -10.16 5.88
C LEU A 361 -35.07 -11.59 5.63
N LEU A 362 -34.15 -12.45 5.18
CA LEU A 362 -34.37 -13.88 4.94
C LEU A 362 -33.49 -14.70 5.90
N PRO A 363 -33.80 -14.70 7.22
CA PRO A 363 -32.91 -15.23 8.25
C PRO A 363 -32.75 -16.76 8.21
N ASP A 364 -33.69 -17.48 7.58
CA ASP A 364 -33.58 -18.93 7.36
C ASP A 364 -32.56 -19.29 6.27
N ARG A 365 -32.06 -18.29 5.54
CA ARG A 365 -31.04 -18.42 4.49
C ARG A 365 -29.68 -17.89 4.93
N ILE A 366 -29.46 -17.68 6.23
CA ILE A 366 -28.16 -17.26 6.76
C ILE A 366 -27.12 -18.33 6.42
N SER A 367 -26.02 -17.90 5.81
CA SER A 367 -24.85 -18.73 5.58
C SER A 367 -23.73 -18.32 6.53
N GLU A 368 -22.89 -19.29 6.91
CA GLU A 368 -21.77 -19.10 7.82
C GLU A 368 -20.48 -19.66 7.21
N SER A 369 -19.37 -18.96 7.43
CA SER A 369 -18.03 -19.46 7.13
C SER A 369 -17.02 -19.02 8.19
N ALA A 370 -16.02 -19.85 8.46
CA ALA A 370 -14.83 -19.41 9.18
C ALA A 370 -14.04 -18.41 8.33
N ILE A 371 -13.52 -17.37 8.97
CA ILE A 371 -12.67 -16.34 8.38
C ILE A 371 -11.39 -16.16 9.21
N TRP A 372 -10.34 -15.64 8.58
CA TRP A 372 -9.10 -15.28 9.26
C TRP A 372 -8.79 -13.80 9.04
N THR A 373 -9.40 -12.95 9.87
CA THR A 373 -9.45 -11.50 9.68
C THR A 373 -8.05 -10.89 9.85
N TYR A 374 -7.60 -10.15 8.83
CA TYR A 374 -6.25 -9.54 8.73
C TYR A 374 -5.11 -10.52 9.02
N GLU A 375 -5.26 -11.77 8.55
CA GLU A 375 -4.25 -12.83 8.66
C GLU A 375 -3.88 -13.25 10.09
N ARG A 376 -4.59 -12.74 11.10
CA ARG A 376 -4.23 -12.88 12.53
C ARG A 376 -5.34 -13.40 13.41
N ALA A 377 -6.59 -13.03 13.12
CA ALA A 377 -7.67 -13.22 14.07
C ALA A 377 -8.72 -14.21 13.57
N ASP A 378 -9.04 -15.17 14.42
CA ASP A 378 -10.07 -16.18 14.17
C ASP A 378 -11.46 -15.53 14.20
N GLY A 379 -12.27 -15.78 13.18
CA GLY A 379 -13.59 -15.20 13.09
C GLY A 379 -14.65 -16.09 12.47
N ARG A 380 -15.88 -15.63 12.57
CA ARG A 380 -17.04 -16.18 11.87
C ARG A 380 -17.73 -15.09 11.08
N ARG A 381 -17.95 -15.37 9.80
CA ARG A 381 -18.73 -14.53 8.89
C ARG A 381 -20.12 -15.09 8.74
N LEU A 382 -21.12 -14.28 9.03
CA LEU A 382 -22.53 -14.54 8.72
C LEU A 382 -22.92 -13.69 7.51
N VAL A 383 -23.62 -14.27 6.55
CA VAL A 383 -24.24 -13.52 5.45
C VAL A 383 -25.74 -13.71 5.51
N VAL A 384 -26.45 -12.60 5.70
CA VAL A 384 -27.91 -12.53 5.88
C VAL A 384 -28.55 -11.93 4.63
N PRO A 385 -29.27 -12.72 3.82
CA PRO A 385 -29.92 -12.18 2.63
C PRO A 385 -31.11 -11.27 3.00
N PHE A 386 -31.41 -10.29 2.14
CA PHE A 386 -32.60 -9.44 2.26
C PHE A 386 -33.25 -9.18 0.90
N THR A 387 -34.54 -8.92 0.89
CA THR A 387 -35.29 -8.49 -0.30
C THR A 387 -35.38 -6.97 -0.35
N ALA A 388 -35.32 -6.42 -1.56
CA ALA A 388 -35.40 -4.97 -1.79
C ALA A 388 -36.53 -4.67 -2.78
N PRO A 389 -37.54 -3.86 -2.41
CA PRO A 389 -38.57 -3.45 -3.37
C PRO A 389 -37.97 -2.71 -4.56
N ASP A 390 -38.36 -3.10 -5.78
CA ASP A 390 -37.91 -2.51 -7.06
C ASP A 390 -36.37 -2.45 -7.23
N ALA A 391 -35.68 -3.42 -6.62
CA ALA A 391 -34.25 -3.67 -6.76
C ALA A 391 -33.96 -5.19 -6.60
N PRO A 392 -32.80 -5.70 -7.04
CA PRO A 392 -32.40 -7.06 -6.74
C PRO A 392 -32.29 -7.32 -5.24
N ASP A 393 -32.57 -8.54 -4.81
CA ASP A 393 -32.26 -9.01 -3.45
C ASP A 393 -30.78 -8.75 -3.13
N GLY A 394 -30.44 -8.50 -1.87
CA GLY A 394 -29.07 -8.27 -1.43
C GLY A 394 -28.68 -9.13 -0.25
N HIS A 395 -27.55 -8.81 0.37
CA HIS A 395 -27.13 -9.41 1.61
C HIS A 395 -26.42 -8.41 2.52
N VAL A 396 -26.46 -8.68 3.83
CA VAL A 396 -25.65 -8.02 4.85
C VAL A 396 -24.64 -9.04 5.37
N GLN A 397 -23.38 -8.64 5.41
CA GLN A 397 -22.29 -9.41 6.00
C GLN A 397 -22.07 -8.96 7.45
N ILE A 398 -21.86 -9.93 8.34
CA ILE A 398 -21.52 -9.71 9.75
C ILE A 398 -20.28 -10.55 10.06
N ASP A 399 -19.19 -9.90 10.43
CA ASP A 399 -17.94 -10.53 10.80
C ASP A 399 -17.75 -10.42 12.31
N ILE A 400 -17.57 -11.57 12.98
CA ILE A 400 -17.39 -11.65 14.43
C ILE A 400 -16.02 -12.26 14.69
N VAL A 401 -15.13 -11.48 15.28
CA VAL A 401 -13.74 -11.84 15.58
C VAL A 401 -13.60 -12.23 17.05
N PHE A 402 -12.90 -13.34 17.29
CA PHE A 402 -12.63 -13.93 18.59
C PHE A 402 -11.13 -13.84 18.91
N GLY A 403 -10.75 -13.96 20.18
CA GLY A 403 -9.33 -13.99 20.58
C GLY A 403 -8.58 -12.64 20.53
N GLU A 404 -9.13 -11.60 19.90
CA GLU A 404 -8.45 -10.32 19.70
C GLU A 404 -8.47 -9.47 20.99
N GLN A 405 -7.29 -9.00 21.40
CA GLN A 405 -7.16 -8.09 22.54
C GLN A 405 -7.56 -6.67 22.15
N LEU A 406 -8.38 -6.02 22.99
CA LEU A 406 -8.67 -4.59 22.89
C LEU A 406 -7.68 -3.80 23.75
N PRO A 407 -6.70 -3.10 23.16
CA PRO A 407 -5.70 -2.33 23.92
C PRO A 407 -6.30 -1.04 24.51
N LEU A 408 -7.40 -0.55 23.96
CA LEU A 408 -8.18 0.56 24.50
C LEU A 408 -9.60 0.07 24.86
N PRO A 409 -10.19 0.55 25.96
CA PRO A 409 -11.56 0.20 26.29
C PRO A 409 -12.51 0.71 25.20
N PRO A 410 -13.59 -0.02 24.89
CA PRO A 410 -14.60 0.45 23.95
C PRO A 410 -15.46 1.55 24.56
N GLU A 411 -16.04 2.36 23.69
CA GLU A 411 -16.85 3.53 24.01
C GLU A 411 -18.30 3.32 23.55
N LEU A 412 -19.21 4.13 24.09
CA LEU A 412 -20.60 4.17 23.61
C LEU A 412 -20.69 5.19 22.47
N LEU A 413 -21.00 4.70 21.27
CA LEU A 413 -21.07 5.49 20.05
C LEU A 413 -22.53 5.68 19.63
N VAL A 414 -22.91 6.92 19.31
CA VAL A 414 -24.16 7.24 18.61
C VAL A 414 -23.91 7.08 17.11
N LEU A 415 -24.57 6.10 16.49
CA LEU A 415 -24.51 5.93 15.04
C LEU A 415 -25.70 6.63 14.38
N PRO A 416 -25.50 7.34 13.27
CA PRO A 416 -26.61 7.87 12.50
C PRO A 416 -27.57 6.76 12.08
N TYR A 417 -28.88 7.01 12.24
CA TYR A 417 -29.96 6.10 11.82
C TYR A 417 -30.03 4.74 12.57
N VAL A 418 -29.31 4.58 13.67
CA VAL A 418 -29.42 3.45 14.59
C VAL A 418 -30.00 3.95 15.90
N ASP A 419 -31.06 3.31 16.39
CA ASP A 419 -31.65 3.65 17.67
C ASP A 419 -30.78 3.13 18.81
N GLY A 420 -30.38 4.02 19.72
CA GLY A 420 -29.60 3.69 20.91
C GLY A 420 -28.08 3.85 20.76
N LEU A 421 -27.36 3.51 21.83
CA LEU A 421 -25.90 3.57 21.89
C LEU A 421 -25.32 2.20 21.55
N VAL A 422 -24.31 2.18 20.68
CA VAL A 422 -23.59 0.95 20.32
C VAL A 422 -22.21 0.97 20.98
N ARG A 423 -21.81 -0.15 21.58
CA ARG A 423 -20.46 -0.32 22.11
C ARG A 423 -19.49 -0.47 20.94
N ALA A 424 -18.57 0.46 20.77
CA ALA A 424 -17.67 0.51 19.61
C ALA A 424 -16.21 0.76 20.02
N ALA A 425 -15.27 0.36 19.18
CA ALA A 425 -13.87 0.72 19.33
C ALA A 425 -13.72 2.25 19.12
N PRO A 426 -12.90 2.96 19.93
CA PRO A 426 -12.67 4.38 19.73
C PRO A 426 -12.00 4.65 18.38
N ALA A 427 -12.16 5.88 17.87
CA ALA A 427 -11.58 6.29 16.59
C ALA A 427 -10.06 6.11 16.57
N SER A 428 -9.37 6.38 17.69
CA SER A 428 -7.91 6.23 17.82
C SER A 428 -7.45 4.77 17.72
N LEU A 429 -8.21 3.82 18.29
CA LEU A 429 -7.94 2.39 18.12
C LEU A 429 -8.21 1.95 16.69
N SER A 430 -9.30 2.46 16.08
CA SER A 430 -9.60 2.18 14.68
C SER A 430 -8.48 2.66 13.75
N LEU A 431 -7.92 3.85 13.98
CA LEU A 431 -6.73 4.32 13.28
C LEU A 431 -5.52 3.43 13.52
N ALA A 432 -5.23 3.08 14.78
CA ALA A 432 -4.08 2.25 15.12
C ALA A 432 -4.12 0.88 14.42
N TRP A 433 -5.30 0.28 14.35
CA TRP A 433 -5.54 -0.96 13.61
C TRP A 433 -5.36 -0.81 12.10
N LYS A 434 -5.89 0.25 11.49
CA LYS A 434 -5.69 0.51 10.06
C LYS A 434 -4.20 0.66 9.71
N LEU A 435 -3.43 1.34 10.57
CA LEU A 435 -1.99 1.47 10.42
C LEU A 435 -1.26 0.13 10.58
N LEU A 436 -1.66 -0.69 11.56
CA LEU A 436 -1.15 -2.06 11.72
C LEU A 436 -1.34 -2.84 10.41
N TRP A 437 -2.57 -2.93 9.90
CA TRP A 437 -2.88 -3.75 8.72
C TRP A 437 -2.12 -3.28 7.49
N LEU A 438 -2.08 -1.97 7.25
CA LEU A 438 -1.33 -1.41 6.11
C LEU A 438 0.17 -1.66 6.20
N ALA A 439 0.73 -1.76 7.41
CA ALA A 439 2.15 -1.97 7.63
C ALA A 439 2.56 -3.44 7.56
N THR A 440 1.67 -4.37 7.91
CA THR A 440 2.05 -5.75 8.26
C THR A 440 1.31 -6.84 7.49
N ASP A 441 0.16 -6.54 6.88
CA ASP A 441 -0.57 -7.53 6.09
C ASP A 441 0.14 -7.82 4.77
N MET A 442 0.08 -9.07 4.31
CA MET A 442 0.63 -9.46 3.01
C MET A 442 -0.11 -8.79 1.84
N TYR A 443 -1.35 -8.36 2.05
CA TYR A 443 -2.22 -7.72 1.05
C TYR A 443 -2.87 -6.43 1.57
N PRO A 444 -2.12 -5.32 1.71
CA PRO A 444 -2.65 -4.05 2.20
C PRO A 444 -3.77 -3.52 1.28
N GLN A 445 -4.94 -3.24 1.85
CA GLN A 445 -6.13 -2.89 1.07
C GLN A 445 -6.34 -1.37 0.95
N GLY A 446 -6.77 -0.90 -0.23
CA GLY A 446 -7.06 0.53 -0.48
C GLY A 446 -8.14 1.12 0.43
N LYS A 447 -9.13 0.31 0.85
CA LYS A 447 -10.16 0.72 1.82
C LYS A 447 -9.56 1.10 3.17
N ASP A 448 -8.49 0.42 3.59
CA ASP A 448 -7.85 0.68 4.88
C ASP A 448 -7.00 1.95 4.81
N LEU A 449 -6.35 2.23 3.67
CA LEU A 449 -5.67 3.50 3.41
C LEU A 449 -6.64 4.68 3.43
N TYR A 450 -7.78 4.54 2.75
CA TYR A 450 -8.82 5.57 2.73
C TYR A 450 -9.35 5.86 4.14
N ASP A 451 -9.76 4.82 4.87
CA ASP A 451 -10.30 4.95 6.22
C ASP A 451 -9.23 5.54 7.19
N ALA A 452 -7.95 5.11 7.07
CA ALA A 452 -6.85 5.64 7.88
C ALA A 452 -6.63 7.13 7.68
N VAL A 453 -6.73 7.63 6.44
CA VAL A 453 -6.60 9.06 6.14
C VAL A 453 -7.68 9.85 6.85
N LEU A 454 -8.94 9.45 6.68
CA LEU A 454 -10.06 10.18 7.29
C LEU A 454 -10.00 10.12 8.82
N LEU A 455 -9.58 8.99 9.38
CA LEU A 455 -9.36 8.86 10.82
C LEU A 455 -8.22 9.76 11.32
N ALA A 456 -7.08 9.78 10.64
CA ALA A 456 -5.94 10.62 11.02
C ALA A 456 -6.24 12.13 10.92
N GLU A 457 -7.19 12.53 10.06
CA GLU A 457 -7.68 13.90 10.00
C GLU A 457 -8.72 14.23 11.08
N HIS A 458 -9.37 13.20 11.63
CA HIS A 458 -10.43 13.34 12.64
C HIS A 458 -9.91 13.24 14.08
N THR A 459 -8.96 12.34 14.34
CA THR A 459 -8.51 12.00 15.69
C THR A 459 -6.99 11.95 15.80
N THR A 460 -6.51 11.97 17.04
CA THR A 460 -5.12 11.69 17.38
C THR A 460 -4.93 10.24 17.80
N VAL A 461 -3.71 9.74 17.72
CA VAL A 461 -3.37 8.38 18.16
C VAL A 461 -1.99 8.34 18.81
N ASP A 462 -1.88 7.57 19.89
CA ASP A 462 -0.62 7.34 20.60
C ASP A 462 0.34 6.51 19.72
N ARG A 463 1.51 7.08 19.44
CA ARG A 463 2.53 6.39 18.64
C ARG A 463 3.05 5.13 19.34
N ALA A 464 3.12 5.10 20.67
CA ALA A 464 3.53 3.92 21.41
C ALA A 464 2.52 2.77 21.27
N LEU A 465 1.22 3.08 21.26
CA LEU A 465 0.16 2.11 20.98
C LEU A 465 0.34 1.48 19.59
N VAL A 466 0.51 2.31 18.55
CA VAL A 466 0.68 1.82 17.16
C VAL A 466 1.91 0.92 17.05
N ARG A 467 3.04 1.36 17.61
CA ARG A 467 4.28 0.56 17.61
C ARG A 467 4.13 -0.73 18.42
N GLY A 468 3.41 -0.68 19.54
CA GLY A 468 3.09 -1.85 20.36
C GLY A 468 2.28 -2.89 19.60
N LEU A 469 1.30 -2.46 18.80
CA LEU A 469 0.51 -3.33 17.94
C LEU A 469 1.33 -3.94 16.79
N MET A 470 2.30 -3.20 16.22
CA MET A 470 3.15 -3.68 15.12
C MET A 470 4.28 -4.60 15.58
N ARG A 471 4.74 -4.48 16.83
CA ARG A 471 5.91 -5.21 17.36
C ARG A 471 5.84 -6.74 17.22
N PRO A 472 4.70 -7.42 17.43
CA PRO A 472 4.61 -8.86 17.22
C PRO A 472 5.00 -9.31 15.80
N GLU A 473 4.73 -8.47 14.79
CA GLU A 473 4.99 -8.78 13.38
C GLU A 473 6.35 -8.25 12.91
N LEU A 474 6.72 -7.05 13.34
CA LEU A 474 7.91 -6.33 12.85
C LEU A 474 9.13 -6.41 13.79
N GLY A 475 8.96 -6.95 15.00
CA GLY A 475 10.01 -6.97 16.02
C GLY A 475 10.53 -5.56 16.33
N ALA A 476 11.86 -5.37 16.26
CA ALA A 476 12.50 -4.09 16.54
C ALA A 476 12.23 -3.03 15.45
N GLU A 477 11.86 -3.43 14.22
CA GLU A 477 11.58 -2.46 13.14
C GLU A 477 10.35 -1.59 13.45
N ALA A 478 9.42 -2.08 14.28
CA ALA A 478 8.28 -1.31 14.77
C ALA A 478 8.71 0.01 15.45
N ASP A 479 9.87 0.03 16.12
CA ASP A 479 10.37 1.23 16.80
C ASP A 479 10.76 2.36 15.84
N GLY A 480 11.04 2.01 14.58
CA GLY A 480 11.32 2.94 13.49
C GLY A 480 10.06 3.51 12.81
N PHE A 481 8.86 3.06 13.18
CA PHE A 481 7.63 3.52 12.52
C PHE A 481 7.37 5.00 12.77
N THR A 482 7.18 5.76 11.69
CA THR A 482 6.88 7.20 11.67
C THR A 482 5.85 7.53 10.60
N ALA A 483 5.35 8.77 10.58
CA ALA A 483 4.50 9.25 9.48
C ALA A 483 5.19 9.16 8.10
N GLU A 484 6.52 9.31 8.02
CA GLU A 484 7.26 9.13 6.76
C GLU A 484 7.24 7.68 6.28
N THR A 485 7.25 6.71 7.19
CA THR A 485 7.22 5.27 6.85
C THR A 485 6.01 4.91 5.98
N VAL A 486 4.92 5.66 6.10
CA VAL A 486 3.71 5.47 5.28
C VAL A 486 3.97 5.72 3.80
N LEU A 487 4.81 6.70 3.43
CA LEU A 487 5.14 7.05 2.03
C LEU A 487 5.72 5.88 1.22
N SER A 488 6.16 4.85 1.93
CA SER A 488 6.80 3.65 1.41
C SER A 488 5.82 2.55 1.00
N TRP A 489 4.59 2.59 1.50
CA TRP A 489 3.63 1.52 1.37
C TRP A 489 3.10 1.35 -0.06
N GLN A 490 3.02 0.09 -0.48
CA GLN A 490 2.33 -0.33 -1.69
C GLN A 490 0.97 -0.87 -1.27
N VAL A 491 -0.09 -0.17 -1.68
CA VAL A 491 -1.46 -0.50 -1.31
C VAL A 491 -2.22 -0.86 -2.57
N ASP A 492 -3.05 -1.90 -2.50
CA ASP A 492 -3.96 -2.26 -3.58
C ASP A 492 -5.09 -1.24 -3.71
N TRP A 493 -4.80 -0.18 -4.44
CA TRP A 493 -5.73 0.91 -4.70
C TRP A 493 -6.71 0.62 -5.83
N THR A 494 -6.32 -0.24 -6.79
CA THR A 494 -7.17 -0.50 -7.97
C THR A 494 -8.45 -1.21 -7.55
N ASN A 495 -8.35 -2.22 -6.68
CA ASN A 495 -9.52 -2.95 -6.21
C ASN A 495 -10.47 -2.07 -5.40
N PHE A 496 -9.92 -1.14 -4.61
CA PHE A 496 -10.72 -0.15 -3.90
C PHE A 496 -11.40 0.85 -4.83
N ALA A 497 -10.69 1.39 -5.82
CA ALA A 497 -11.25 2.34 -6.78
C ALA A 497 -12.33 1.71 -7.67
N ASP A 498 -12.22 0.42 -7.99
CA ASP A 498 -13.24 -0.34 -8.72
C ASP A 498 -14.55 -0.44 -7.91
N GLU A 499 -14.46 -0.67 -6.58
CA GLU A 499 -15.65 -0.74 -5.70
C GLU A 499 -16.22 0.64 -5.35
N TYR A 500 -15.38 1.68 -5.31
CA TYR A 500 -15.77 3.03 -4.88
C TYR A 500 -15.31 4.12 -5.89
N PRO A 501 -15.88 4.15 -7.11
CA PRO A 501 -15.42 5.03 -8.19
C PRO A 501 -15.62 6.53 -7.91
N ALA A 502 -16.44 6.89 -6.91
CA ALA A 502 -16.57 8.26 -6.45
C ALA A 502 -15.34 8.78 -5.68
N VAL A 503 -14.50 7.88 -5.14
CA VAL A 503 -13.23 8.24 -4.52
C VAL A 503 -12.20 8.46 -5.63
N THR A 504 -11.79 9.72 -5.81
CA THR A 504 -10.78 10.10 -6.80
C THR A 504 -9.37 10.08 -6.23
N GLY A 505 -8.37 10.03 -7.11
CA GLY A 505 -6.95 10.13 -6.78
C GLY A 505 -6.21 8.80 -6.87
N THR A 506 -4.90 8.85 -6.65
CA THR A 506 -4.01 7.68 -6.71
C THR A 506 -3.60 7.22 -5.32
N ALA A 507 -3.15 5.95 -5.20
CA ALA A 507 -2.57 5.43 -3.97
C ALA A 507 -1.53 6.39 -3.38
N GLU A 508 -0.63 6.91 -4.23
CA GLU A 508 0.42 7.85 -3.84
C GLU A 508 -0.12 9.15 -3.22
N GLN A 509 -1.18 9.74 -3.80
CA GLN A 509 -1.81 10.94 -3.26
C GLN A 509 -2.43 10.67 -1.88
N TRP A 510 -3.09 9.53 -1.71
CA TRP A 510 -3.69 9.14 -0.43
C TRP A 510 -2.64 8.79 0.63
N THR A 511 -1.56 8.13 0.25
CA THR A 511 -0.42 7.84 1.12
C THR A 511 0.29 9.12 1.59
N ARG A 512 0.47 10.12 0.70
CA ARG A 512 0.99 11.45 1.07
C ARG A 512 0.06 12.16 2.06
N ARG A 513 -1.25 12.14 1.79
CA ARG A 513 -2.26 12.72 2.68
C ARG A 513 -2.24 12.06 4.06
N LEU A 514 -2.11 10.73 4.12
CA LEU A 514 -1.98 10.00 5.38
C LEU A 514 -0.72 10.43 6.15
N ALA A 515 0.44 10.47 5.47
CA ALA A 515 1.69 10.89 6.10
C ALA A 515 1.57 12.30 6.70
N LEU A 516 0.97 13.25 5.98
CA LEU A 516 0.74 14.62 6.46
C LEU A 516 -0.23 14.70 7.64
N ALA A 517 -1.31 13.92 7.61
CA ALA A 517 -2.29 13.86 8.70
C ALA A 517 -1.66 13.25 9.96
N LEU A 518 -0.94 12.14 9.82
CA LEU A 518 -0.26 11.47 10.92
C LEU A 518 0.81 12.32 11.59
N ASP A 519 1.59 13.08 10.80
CA ASP A 519 2.60 14.00 11.33
C ASP A 519 2.01 15.01 12.34
N ARG A 520 0.70 15.30 12.22
CA ARG A 520 -0.05 16.16 13.15
C ARG A 520 -0.83 15.37 14.21
N ALA A 521 -1.22 14.14 13.92
CA ALA A 521 -2.11 13.33 14.74
C ALA A 521 -1.40 12.53 15.84
N TRP A 522 -0.06 12.46 15.84
CA TRP A 522 0.67 11.77 16.91
C TRP A 522 0.54 12.50 18.26
N THR A 523 0.19 11.74 19.29
CA THR A 523 0.32 12.14 20.70
C THR A 523 1.45 11.42 21.38
#